data_AF-Q8M6L2-F1
#
_entry.id   AF-Q8M6L2-F1
#
_cell.length_a   1.000
_cell.length_b   1.000
_cell.length_c   1.000
_cell.angle_alpha   90.00
_cell.angle_beta   90.00
_cell.angle_gamma   90.00
#
_symmetry.space_group_name_H-M   'P 1'
#
loop_
_entity.id
_entity.type
_entity.pdbx_description
1 polymer ?
#
loop_
_entity_poly.entity_id
_entity_poly.type
_entity_poly.pdbx_seq_one_letter_code
_entity_poly.pdbx_strand_id
1 'polypeptide(L)'
;MTSLFLILCFVISVSFFLSITRFLNSLIVLENFNVLILMFCLIFSSLDSHMIFMALMIISTVEIIVGLVILTRVWECSFSLDLIDF
;
A
#
# COMPACT_ATOMS: atom_id res chain seq x y z
N MET A 1 -12.70 19.50 -2.13
CA MET A 1 -12.33 18.15 -2.58
C MET A 1 -10.82 17.92 -2.48
N THR A 2 -10.00 18.77 -3.09
CA THR A 2 -8.53 18.69 -3.00
C THR A 2 -7.96 18.84 -1.59
N SER A 3 -8.53 19.70 -0.73
CA SER A 3 -8.10 19.84 0.67
C SER A 3 -8.33 18.56 1.50
N LEU A 4 -9.49 17.90 1.33
CA LEU A 4 -9.79 16.62 2.00
C LEU A 4 -8.85 15.51 1.56
N PHE A 5 -8.53 15.45 0.27
CA PHE A 5 -7.55 14.50 -0.26
C PHE A 5 -6.16 14.68 0.36
N LEU A 6 -5.70 15.93 0.49
CA LEU A 6 -4.41 16.22 1.13
C LEU A 6 -4.39 15.84 2.61
N ILE A 7 -5.48 16.07 3.35
CA ILE A 7 -5.61 15.65 4.75
C ILE A 7 -5.55 14.13 4.86
N LEU A 8 -6.28 13.40 3.99
CA LEU A 8 -6.27 11.95 3.99
C LEU A 8 -4.88 11.39 3.64
N CYS A 9 -4.19 11.96 2.64
CA CYS A 9 -2.79 11.62 2.34
C CYS A 9 -1.88 11.83 3.56
N PHE A 10 -2.04 12.94 4.28
CA PHE A 10 -1.25 13.24 5.47
C PHE A 10 -1.50 12.20 6.58
N VAL A 11 -2.77 11.87 6.86
CA VAL A 11 -3.14 10.85 7.85
C VAL A 11 -2.56 9.48 7.51
N ILE A 12 -2.60 9.08 6.24
CA ILE A 12 -2.05 7.80 5.77
C ILE A 12 -0.52 7.80 5.90
N SER A 13 0.16 8.90 5.54
CA SER A 13 1.62 9.02 5.69
C SER A 13 2.07 8.93 7.15
N VAL A 14 1.35 9.57 8.07
CA VAL A 14 1.60 9.47 9.51
C VAL A 14 1.37 8.03 9.99
N SER A 15 0.30 7.38 9.52
CA SER A 15 0.00 5.97 9.83
C SER A 15 1.09 5.01 9.34
N PHE A 16 1.73 5.32 8.20
CA PHE A 16 2.85 4.55 7.68
C PHE A 16 4.07 4.65 8.61
N PHE A 17 4.42 5.86 9.05
CA PHE A 17 5.51 6.05 10.01
C PHE A 17 5.26 5.36 11.35
N LEU A 18 4.03 5.35 11.85
CA LEU A 18 3.69 4.65 13.10
C LEU A 18 3.69 3.12 12.97
N SER A 19 3.44 2.57 11.79
CA SER A 19 3.27 1.13 11.56
C SER A 19 4.52 0.40 11.07
N ILE A 20 5.66 1.10 10.94
CA ILE A 20 6.92 0.58 10.38
C ILE A 20 7.42 -0.71 11.06
N THR A 21 7.10 -0.92 12.33
CA THR A 21 7.54 -2.09 13.11
C THR A 21 6.81 -3.37 12.73
N ARG A 22 5.60 -3.28 12.15
CA ARG A 22 4.81 -4.43 11.73
C ARG A 22 4.57 -4.35 10.24
N PHE A 23 5.32 -5.14 9.50
CA PHE A 23 5.34 -5.15 8.03
C PHE A 23 3.97 -5.46 7.39
N LEU A 24 3.10 -6.22 8.08
CA LEU A 24 1.72 -6.43 7.63
C LEU A 24 0.84 -5.19 7.80
N ASN A 25 1.08 -4.41 8.86
CA ASN A 25 0.34 -3.17 9.09
C ASN A 25 0.76 -2.08 8.10
N SER A 26 2.04 -2.02 7.71
CA SER A 26 2.50 -1.11 6.65
C SER A 26 1.89 -1.45 5.28
N LEU A 27 1.74 -2.75 4.96
CA LEU A 27 1.03 -3.20 3.74
C LEU A 27 -0.44 -2.75 3.72
N ILE A 28 -1.14 -2.87 4.85
CA ILE A 28 -2.54 -2.41 4.96
C ILE A 28 -2.63 -0.90 4.76
N VAL A 29 -1.73 -0.12 5.36
CA VAL A 29 -1.71 1.34 5.19
C VAL A 29 -1.46 1.71 3.72
N LEU A 30 -0.58 0.98 3.05
CA LEU A 30 -0.23 1.18 1.64
C LEU A 30 -1.39 0.82 0.70
N GLU A 31 -2.15 -0.24 0.99
CA GLU A 31 -3.38 -0.56 0.24
C GLU A 31 -4.42 0.56 0.34
N ASN A 32 -4.63 1.10 1.54
CA ASN A 32 -5.56 2.21 1.75
C ASN A 32 -5.14 3.47 0.98
N PHE A 33 -3.82 3.70 0.84
CA PHE A 33 -3.30 4.79 0.01
C PHE A 33 -3.65 4.59 -1.47
N ASN A 34 -3.47 3.38 -2.00
CA ASN A 34 -3.78 3.06 -3.38
C ASN A 34 -5.28 3.20 -3.69
N VAL A 35 -6.16 2.78 -2.77
CA VAL A 35 -7.62 2.99 -2.89
C VAL A 35 -7.96 4.48 -2.94
N LEU A 36 -7.30 5.30 -2.12
CA LEU A 36 -7.51 6.76 -2.13
C LEU A 36 -7.12 7.38 -3.47
N ILE A 37 -6.00 6.97 -4.06
CA ILE A 37 -5.54 7.43 -5.38
C ILE A 37 -6.54 7.03 -6.48
N LEU A 38 -7.02 5.79 -6.46
CA LEU A 38 -8.01 5.30 -7.42
C LEU A 38 -9.32 6.07 -7.32
N MET A 39 -9.79 6.35 -6.10
CA MET A 39 -10.97 7.18 -5.87
C MET A 39 -10.79 8.61 -6.37
N PHE A 40 -9.61 9.20 -6.16
CA PHE A 40 -9.29 10.52 -6.71
C PHE A 40 -9.31 10.52 -8.24
N CYS A 41 -8.73 9.50 -8.87
CA CYS A 41 -8.73 9.34 -10.32
C CYS A 41 -10.15 9.24 -10.89
N LEU A 42 -11.05 8.49 -10.24
CA LEU A 42 -12.47 8.41 -10.63
C LEU A 42 -13.18 9.76 -10.54
N ILE A 43 -12.98 10.51 -9.45
CA ILE A 43 -13.62 11.82 -9.24
C ILE A 43 -13.14 12.86 -10.26
N PHE A 44 -11.87 12.80 -10.66
CA PHE A 44 -11.27 13.71 -11.64
C PHE A 44 -11.34 13.20 -13.09
N SER A 45 -11.98 12.04 -13.34
CA SER A 45 -11.89 11.41 -14.65
C SER A 45 -12.63 12.20 -15.72
N SER A 46 -11.87 12.79 -16.65
CA SER A 46 -12.36 13.17 -17.98
C SER A 46 -12.35 11.94 -18.92
N LEU A 47 -13.00 12.00 -20.07
CA LEU A 47 -13.19 10.84 -20.99
C LEU A 47 -11.89 10.08 -21.35
N ASP A 48 -10.71 10.71 -21.30
CA ASP A 48 -9.43 10.08 -21.66
C ASP A 48 -8.68 9.41 -20.49
N SER A 49 -9.05 9.65 -19.23
CA SER A 49 -8.29 9.15 -18.06
C SER A 49 -8.63 7.72 -17.64
N HIS A 50 -9.55 7.04 -18.34
CA HIS A 50 -9.90 5.65 -18.04
C HIS A 50 -8.71 4.67 -18.23
N MET A 51 -7.81 4.94 -19.18
CA MET A 51 -6.58 4.15 -19.35
C MET A 51 -5.64 4.29 -18.15
N ILE A 52 -5.52 5.50 -17.61
CA ILE A 52 -4.67 5.79 -16.45
C ILE A 52 -5.24 5.10 -15.19
N PHE A 53 -6.56 5.13 -15.01
CA PHE A 53 -7.22 4.42 -13.91
C PHE A 53 -6.93 2.92 -13.94
N MET A 54 -7.07 2.29 -15.11
CA MET A 54 -6.78 0.85 -15.28
C MET A 54 -5.30 0.53 -15.01
N ALA A 55 -4.37 1.35 -15.51
CA ALA A 55 -2.95 1.16 -15.27
C ALA A 55 -2.60 1.28 -13.78
N LEU A 56 -3.12 2.30 -13.09
CA LEU A 56 -2.93 2.48 -11.65
C LEU A 56 -3.51 1.30 -10.84
N MET A 57 -4.65 0.75 -11.26
CA MET A 57 -5.22 -0.45 -10.65
C MET A 57 -4.26 -1.63 -10.72
N ILE A 58 -3.71 -1.92 -11.90
CA ILE A 58 -2.79 -3.05 -12.09
C ILE A 58 -1.53 -2.84 -11.23
N ILE A 59 -0.94 -1.64 -11.26
CA ILE A 59 0.26 -1.31 -10.48
C ILE A 59 0.00 -1.51 -8.98
N SER A 60 -1.15 -1.04 -8.47
CA SER A 60 -1.51 -1.21 -7.06
C SER A 60 -1.62 -2.67 -6.62
N THR A 61 -2.12 -3.56 -7.49
CA THR A 61 -2.19 -4.99 -7.18
C THR A 61 -0.81 -5.65 -7.16
N VAL A 62 0.07 -5.29 -8.10
CA VAL A 62 1.44 -5.82 -8.16
C VAL A 62 2.24 -5.41 -6.93
N GLU A 63 2.10 -4.16 -6.50
CA GLU A 63 2.76 -3.63 -5.30
C GLU A 63 2.41 -4.44 -4.04
N ILE A 64 1.12 -4.70 -3.80
CA ILE A 64 0.65 -5.49 -2.65
C ILE A 64 1.15 -6.94 -2.73
N ILE A 65 1.10 -7.56 -3.91
CA ILE A 65 1.58 -8.94 -4.10
C ILE A 65 3.09 -9.03 -3.80
N VAL A 66 3.89 -8.12 -4.34
CA VAL A 66 5.34 -8.07 -4.07
C VAL A 66 5.60 -7.87 -2.57
N GLY A 67 4.86 -6.96 -1.94
CA GLY A 67 4.93 -6.72 -0.51
C GLY A 67 4.62 -7.97 0.33
N LEU A 68 3.58 -8.73 -0.03
CA LEU A 68 3.23 -10.01 0.60
C LEU A 68 4.30 -11.08 0.37
N VAL A 69 4.91 -11.15 -0.81
CA VAL A 69 6.02 -12.08 -1.09
C VAL A 69 7.23 -11.76 -0.22
N ILE A 70 7.55 -10.47 -0.04
CA ILE A 70 8.63 -10.07 0.86
C ILE A 70 8.30 -10.45 2.30
N LEU A 71 7.04 -10.23 2.73
CA LEU A 71 6.57 -10.61 4.07
C LEU A 71 6.77 -12.10 4.34
N THR A 72 6.38 -12.97 3.41
CA THR A 72 6.51 -14.42 3.60
C THR A 72 7.98 -14.85 3.68
N ARG A 73 8.86 -14.25 2.89
CA ARG A 73 10.32 -14.52 2.98
C ARG A 73 10.92 -14.04 4.28
N VAL A 74 10.56 -12.86 4.75
CA VAL A 74 11.03 -12.35 6.05
C VAL A 74 10.56 -13.26 7.17
N TRP A 75 9.30 -13.69 7.13
CA TRP A 75 8.74 -14.62 8.12
C TRP A 75 9.45 -15.98 8.13
N GLU A 76 9.75 -16.55 6.96
CA GLU A 76 10.54 -17.79 6.84
C GLU A 76 11.95 -17.63 7.43
N CYS A 77 12.62 -16.50 7.17
CA CYS A 77 13.94 -16.20 7.73
C CYS A 77 13.89 -16.04 9.26
N SER A 78 12.87 -15.39 9.82
CA SER A 78 12.70 -15.27 11.27
C SER A 78 12.52 -16.63 11.94
N PHE A 79 11.69 -17.50 11.38
CA PHE A 79 11.52 -18.87 11.87
C PHE A 79 12.82 -19.69 11.77
N SER A 80 13.65 -19.46 10.74
CA SER A 80 14.93 -20.16 10.61
C SER A 80 15.97 -19.72 11.64
N LEU A 81 15.96 -18.45 12.06
CA LEU A 81 16.85 -17.95 13.11
C LEU A 81 16.48 -18.52 14.47
N ASP A 82 15.19 -18.58 14.80
CA ASP A 82 14.71 -19.18 16.06
C ASP A 82 15.06 -20.68 16.18
N LEU A 83 15.27 -21.39 15.07
CA LEU A 83 15.68 -22.81 15.05
C LEU A 83 17.19 -23.04 15.21
N ILE A 84 18.03 -22.03 14.92
CA ILE A 84 19.49 -22.13 15.02
C ILE A 84 20.00 -21.73 16.42
N ASP A 85 19.19 -20.98 17.17
CA ASP A 85 19.49 -20.54 18.54
C ASP A 85 19.16 -21.58 19.64
N PHE A 86 18.82 -22.82 19.27
CA PHE A 86 18.63 -23.97 20.18
C PHE A 86 19.77 -24.99 20.06
#